data_AF-A0A838V7N6-F1
#
_entry.id   AF-A0A838V7N6-F1
#
_cell.length_a   1.000
_cell.length_b   1.000
_cell.length_c   1.000
_cell.angle_alpha   90.00
_cell.angle_beta   90.00
_cell.angle_gamma   90.00
#
_symmetry.space_group_name_H-M   'P 1'
#
loop_
_entity.id
_entity.type
_entity.pdbx_description
1 polymer ?
#
loop_
_entity_poly.entity_id
_entity_poly.type
_entity_poly.pdbx_seq_one_letter_code
_entity_poly.pdbx_strand_id
1 'polypeptide(L)'
;MLPAAGQLSVSSPTIERQQLTVRGAGPIRVPILPKGPLAKRMSKYGEGKVRVTVTFTPTVGAPTTLEKLLKLLKNVPPIRD
;
A
#
# COMPACT_ATOMS: atom_id res chain seq x y z
N MET A 1 -4.79 8.96 7.22
CA MET A 1 -3.65 9.48 7.99
C MET A 1 -3.31 8.47 9.06
N LEU A 2 -2.02 8.31 9.38
CA LEU A 2 -1.61 7.48 10.52
C LEU A 2 -1.55 8.34 11.79
N PRO A 3 -1.97 7.78 12.95
CA PRO A 3 -2.10 8.54 14.18
C PRO A 3 -0.79 8.75 14.94
N ALA A 4 0.25 7.94 14.68
CA ALA A 4 1.49 7.95 15.45
C ALA A 4 2.67 7.33 14.68
N ALA A 5 3.86 7.35 15.29
CA ALA A 5 4.99 6.54 14.86
C ALA A 5 4.70 5.04 15.03
N GLY A 6 5.33 4.20 14.21
CA GLY A 6 5.10 2.76 14.22
C GLY A 6 5.63 2.05 12.98
N GLN A 7 5.14 0.85 12.73
CA GLN A 7 5.41 0.08 11.51
C GLN A 7 4.15 -0.04 10.67
N LEU A 8 4.30 0.16 9.37
CA LEU A 8 3.25 -0.05 8.38
C LEU A 8 3.63 -1.23 7.50
N SER A 9 2.75 -2.22 7.41
CA SER A 9 2.89 -3.36 6.52
C SER A 9 1.76 -3.34 5.50
N VAL A 10 2.10 -3.42 4.21
CA VAL A 10 1.13 -3.51 3.11
C VAL A 10 1.37 -4.80 2.37
N SER A 11 0.33 -5.61 2.22
CA SER A 11 0.44 -6.91 1.58
C SER A 11 -0.79 -7.27 0.76
N SER A 12 -0.55 -8.04 -0.30
CA SER A 12 -1.57 -8.72 -1.10
C SER A 12 -0.88 -9.87 -1.84
N PRO A 13 -1.58 -10.96 -2.18
CA PRO A 13 -1.02 -12.04 -3.00
C PRO A 13 -0.46 -11.54 -4.35
N THR A 14 -0.99 -10.43 -4.87
CA THR A 14 -0.67 -9.89 -6.19
C THR A 14 0.19 -8.63 -6.17
N ILE A 15 0.73 -8.24 -5.01
CA ILE A 15 1.74 -7.19 -4.88
C ILE A 15 2.93 -7.68 -4.08
N GLU A 16 4.07 -7.03 -4.20
CA GLU A 16 5.18 -7.23 -3.27
C GLU A 16 4.82 -6.70 -1.88
N ARG A 17 5.15 -7.49 -0.85
CA ARG A 17 4.97 -7.06 0.53
C ARG A 17 5.89 -5.86 0.79
N GLN A 18 5.31 -4.79 1.32
CA GLN A 18 6.04 -3.59 1.71
C GLN A 18 6.00 -3.43 3.22
N GLN A 19 7.13 -3.10 3.81
CA GLN A 19 7.23 -2.76 5.23
C GLN A 19 7.93 -1.41 5.36
N LEU A 20 7.28 -0.47 6.05
CA LEU A 20 7.74 0.91 6.19
C LEU A 20 7.78 1.28 7.66
N THR A 21 8.86 1.95 8.06
CA THR A 21 8.96 2.57 9.38
C THR A 21 8.35 3.96 9.31
N VAL A 22 7.35 4.19 10.15
CA VAL A 22 6.62 5.45 10.27
C VAL A 22 7.19 6.25 11.43
N ARG A 23 7.74 7.44 11.15
CA ARG A 23 8.38 8.28 12.16
C ARG A 23 7.41 9.18 12.94
N GLY A 24 6.19 9.37 12.45
CA GLY A 24 5.21 10.25 13.08
C GLY A 24 3.88 10.25 12.34
N ALA A 25 2.93 11.01 12.86
CA ALA A 25 1.61 11.15 12.25
C ALA A 25 1.68 11.86 10.90
N GLY A 26 0.87 11.41 9.94
CA GLY A 26 0.81 12.04 8.62
C GLY A 26 0.36 11.12 7.48
N PRO A 27 0.34 11.66 6.25
CA PRO A 27 0.19 10.85 5.05
C PRO A 27 1.47 10.06 4.77
N ILE A 28 1.33 8.80 4.38
CA ILE A 28 2.45 7.95 3.95
C ILE A 28 2.20 7.46 2.55
N ARG A 29 3.23 7.56 1.73
CA ARG A 29 3.24 7.03 0.37
C ARG A 29 3.87 5.64 0.42
N VAL A 30 3.11 4.63 0.00
CA VAL A 30 3.59 3.26 -0.09
C VAL A 30 3.78 2.92 -1.56
N PRO A 31 4.99 2.50 -2.00
CA PRO A 31 5.18 2.02 -3.36
C PRO A 31 4.40 0.71 -3.55
N ILE A 32 3.47 0.66 -4.50
CA ILE A 32 2.75 -0.57 -4.82
C ILE A 32 3.42 -1.20 -6.04
N LEU A 33 4.14 -2.29 -5.81
CA LEU A 33 4.79 -3.07 -6.85
C LEU A 33 3.90 -4.27 -7.20
N PRO A 34 3.17 -4.25 -8.33
CA PRO A 34 2.33 -5.36 -8.74
C PRO A 34 3.20 -6.56 -9.16
N LYS A 35 2.74 -7.77 -8.84
CA LYS A 35 3.38 -9.02 -9.27
C LYS A 35 2.37 -10.02 -9.85
N GLY A 36 2.88 -11.01 -10.58
CA GLY A 36 2.09 -12.10 -11.11
C GLY A 36 0.93 -11.64 -12.01
N PRO A 37 -0.32 -12.13 -11.79
CA PRO A 37 -1.47 -11.80 -12.64
C PRO A 37 -1.78 -10.29 -12.70
N LEU A 38 -1.58 -9.56 -11.61
CA LEU A 38 -1.83 -8.11 -11.57
C LEU A 38 -0.82 -7.35 -12.44
N ALA A 39 0.46 -7.71 -12.37
CA ALA A 39 1.50 -7.13 -13.23
C ALA A 39 1.20 -7.37 -14.71
N LYS A 40 0.81 -8.61 -15.08
CA LYS A 40 0.38 -8.94 -16.44
C LYS A 40 -0.82 -8.10 -16.88
N ARG A 41 -1.83 -7.96 -16.01
CA ARG A 41 -3.02 -7.16 -16.30
C ARG A 41 -2.69 -5.68 -16.49
N MET A 42 -1.86 -5.11 -15.61
CA MET A 42 -1.41 -3.72 -15.73
C MET A 42 -0.55 -3.49 -16.97
N SER A 43 0.26 -4.47 -17.38
CA SER A 43 1.02 -4.38 -18.64
C SER A 43 0.10 -4.36 -19.86
N LYS A 44 -0.93 -5.23 -19.88
CA LYS A 44 -1.86 -5.38 -21.01
C LYS A 44 -2.89 -4.25 -21.11
N TYR A 45 -3.46 -3.81 -19.99
CA TYR A 45 -4.60 -2.88 -19.97
C TYR A 45 -4.25 -1.51 -19.39
N GLY A 46 -3.05 -1.33 -18.84
CA GLY A 46 -2.67 -0.09 -18.16
C GLY A 46 -3.34 0.09 -16.80
N GLU A 47 -4.18 -0.84 -16.35
CA GLU A 47 -4.90 -0.77 -15.08
C GLU A 47 -5.07 -2.12 -14.41
N GLY A 48 -5.30 -2.10 -13.10
CA GLY A 48 -5.56 -3.30 -12.29
C GLY A 48 -6.33 -2.96 -11.03
N LYS A 49 -7.09 -3.93 -10.50
CA LYS A 49 -7.71 -3.80 -9.17
C LYS A 49 -7.04 -4.80 -8.23
N VAL A 50 -6.73 -4.37 -7.02
CA VAL A 50 -6.10 -5.21 -6.01
C VAL A 50 -6.65 -4.94 -4.63
N ARG A 51 -6.97 -6.00 -3.89
CA ARG A 51 -7.31 -5.91 -2.47
C ARG A 51 -6.00 -5.96 -1.68
N VAL A 52 -5.72 -4.91 -0.93
CA VAL A 52 -4.55 -4.79 -0.08
C VAL A 52 -4.96 -4.83 1.38
N THR A 53 -4.18 -5.55 2.17
CA THR A 53 -4.27 -5.56 3.62
C THR A 53 -3.17 -4.65 4.14
N VAL A 54 -3.58 -3.61 4.85
CA VAL A 54 -2.73 -2.59 5.46
C VAL A 54 -2.79 -2.79 6.96
N THR A 55 -1.68 -3.21 7.56
CA THR A 55 -1.55 -3.35 9.01
C THR A 55 -0.64 -2.25 9.51
N PHE A 56 -1.14 -1.44 10.43
CA PHE A 56 -0.38 -0.43 11.14
C PHE A 56 -0.18 -0.85 12.59
N THR A 57 1.06 -0.99 13.00
CA THR A 57 1.46 -1.32 14.37
C THR A 57 2.11 -0.09 14.99
N PRO A 58 1.39 0.69 15.81
CA PRO A 58 1.98 1.85 16.48
C PRO A 58 3.05 1.40 17.48
N THR A 59 3.99 2.30 17.80
CA THR A 59 4.99 2.04 18.87
C THR A 59 4.33 1.81 20.23
N VAL A 60 3.20 2.48 20.47
CA VAL A 60 2.39 2.37 21.70
C VAL A 60 0.94 2.14 21.31
N GLY A 61 0.34 1.06 21.80
CA GLY A 61 -1.06 0.70 21.54
C GLY A 61 -1.23 -0.57 20.69
N ALA A 62 -2.48 -0.87 20.33
CA ALA A 62 -2.83 -2.07 19.58
C ALA A 62 -2.61 -1.89 18.06
N PRO A 63 -2.18 -2.94 17.34
CA PRO A 63 -2.12 -2.91 15.89
C PRO A 63 -3.52 -2.82 15.28
N THR A 64 -3.63 -2.08 14.18
CA THR A 64 -4.86 -1.92 13.42
C THR A 64 -4.66 -2.47 12.02
N THR A 65 -5.59 -3.29 11.55
CA THR A 65 -5.59 -3.83 10.18
C THR A 65 -6.78 -3.32 9.41
N LEU A 66 -6.53 -2.89 8.18
CA LEU A 66 -7.52 -2.37 7.25
C LEU A 66 -7.36 -3.09 5.92
N GLU A 67 -8.48 -3.54 5.35
CA GLU A 67 -8.49 -4.04 3.99
C GLU A 67 -9.09 -3.00 3.06
N LYS A 68 -8.43 -2.78 1.93
CA LYS A 68 -8.89 -1.80 0.94
C LYS A 68 -8.72 -2.33 -0.47
N LEU A 69 -9.76 -2.14 -1.28
CA LEU A 69 -9.66 -2.37 -2.72
C LEU A 69 -9.11 -1.11 -3.39
N LEU A 70 -7.99 -1.25 -4.09
CA LEU A 70 -7.33 -0.17 -4.81
C LEU A 70 -7.40 -0.43 -6.32
N LYS A 71 -7.69 0.62 -7.09
CA LYS A 71 -7.49 0.63 -8.54
C LYS A 71 -6.11 1.22 -8.81
N LEU A 72 -5.23 0.44 -9.41
CA LEU A 72 -3.90 0.85 -9.88
C LEU A 72 -3.97 1.23 -11.36
N LEU A 73 -3.21 2.26 -11.72
CA LEU A 73 -3.11 2.80 -13.07
C LEU A 73 -1.62 2.94 -13.42
N LYS A 74 -1.22 2.58 -14.64
CA LYS A 74 0.17 2.56 -15.11
C LYS A 74 0.80 3.95 -15.22
N ASN A 75 -0.01 4.99 -15.46
CA ASN A 75 0.42 6.37 -15.70
C ASN A 75 -0.23 7.38 -14.75
N VAL A 76 -0.35 7.09 -13.45
CA VAL A 76 -0.60 8.17 -12.50
C VAL A 76 0.76 8.76 -12.16
N PRO A 77 1.09 9.99 -12.61
CA PRO A 77 2.29 10.66 -12.10
C PRO A 77 2.22 10.63 -10.58
N PRO A 78 3.34 10.39 -9.87
CA PRO A 78 3.32 10.47 -8.40
C PRO A 78 2.71 11.81 -8.05
N ILE A 79 1.59 11.79 -7.31
CA ILE A 79 0.89 13.01 -6.89
C ILE A 79 1.96 13.91 -6.26
N ARG A 80 2.28 15.02 -6.92
CA ARG A 80 3.26 15.98 -6.40
C ARG A 80 2.54 16.69 -5.25
N ASP A 81 3.12 16.60 -4.05
CA ASP A 81 2.74 17.48 -2.94
C ASP A 81 3.21 18.91 -3.29
#